data_AF-A0A1B7MP82-F1
#
_entry.id   AF-A0A1B7MP82-F1
#
_cell.length_a   1.000
_cell.length_b   1.000
_cell.length_c   1.000
_cell.angle_alpha   90.00
_cell.angle_beta   90.00
_cell.angle_gamma   90.00
#
_symmetry.space_group_name_H-M   'P 1'
#
loop_
_entity.id
_entity.type
_entity.pdbx_description
1 polymer ?
#
loop_
_entity_poly.entity_id
_entity_poly.type
_entity_poly.pdbx_seq_one_letter_code
_entity_poly.pdbx_strand_id
1 'polypeptide(L)'
;SHFWLESWDGHVWLQTQGGQDWLQTRGGQDWLQTRGGQGWLQTQDGQGWLQTQGGKDWLQTCGGQDWLWACAGHGWLWTDTGQDWLQTKTGQDWLQTKTGQHWLQNERGQDWLPTKRGQDWLQTWTWHSWLQTQGGQEWLQTWRGKDWLQTWGGQDWLWACVGRGWLWTEIGQDWLQTKTGQDWLWTEIGQDWLQTKTGQDWLWTGRGQDWLQIKTGQNSLQTKAGQDWLQTRRGQDWLQTCGGQDWLQTKDAWPMGLAAI
;
A
#
# COMPACT_ATOMS: atom_id res chain seq x y z
N SER A 1 11.79 35.17 1.44
CA SER A 1 11.54 35.53 0.03
C SER A 1 10.40 34.67 -0.48
N HIS A 2 9.55 35.22 -1.35
CA HIS A 2 8.54 34.47 -2.08
C HIS A 2 8.96 34.44 -3.55
N PHE A 3 8.97 33.27 -4.18
CA PHE A 3 9.29 33.12 -5.59
C PHE A 3 8.09 32.53 -6.33
N TRP A 4 7.75 33.11 -7.49
CA TRP A 4 6.62 32.67 -8.32
C TRP A 4 7.06 32.61 -9.77
N LEU A 5 6.88 31.46 -10.43
CA LEU A 5 7.22 31.30 -11.85
C LEU A 5 6.27 30.30 -12.54
N GLU A 6 5.84 30.68 -13.75
CA GLU A 6 5.02 29.86 -14.66
C GLU A 6 5.71 29.76 -16.03
N SER A 7 5.81 28.56 -16.61
CA SER A 7 6.30 28.34 -17.98
C SER A 7 5.39 27.40 -18.78
N TRP A 8 5.42 27.55 -20.10
CA TRP A 8 4.56 26.84 -21.05
C TRP A 8 5.42 26.25 -22.17
N ASP A 9 5.30 24.94 -22.40
CA ASP A 9 5.99 24.15 -23.44
C ASP A 9 7.54 24.19 -23.39
N GLY A 10 8.17 23.04 -23.64
CA GLY A 10 9.63 22.93 -23.82
C GLY A 10 10.35 22.09 -22.76
N HIS A 11 11.63 22.38 -22.52
CA HIS A 11 12.43 21.75 -21.46
C HIS A 11 12.76 22.80 -20.39
N VAL A 12 12.18 22.68 -19.21
CA VAL A 12 12.35 23.67 -18.13
C VAL A 12 13.22 23.09 -17.02
N TRP A 13 14.17 23.86 -16.51
CA TRP A 13 14.94 23.51 -15.32
C TRP A 13 14.92 24.68 -14.33
N LEU A 14 14.27 24.46 -13.19
CA LEU A 14 14.06 25.49 -12.17
C LEU A 14 14.50 24.98 -10.80
N GLN A 15 15.22 25.85 -10.09
CA GLN A 15 15.71 25.56 -8.75
C GLN A 15 15.60 26.80 -7.86
N THR A 16 14.98 26.63 -6.69
CA THR A 16 14.95 27.66 -5.64
C THR A 16 15.75 27.23 -4.40
N GLN A 17 16.07 28.19 -3.54
CA GLN A 17 16.80 27.98 -2.29
C GLN A 17 16.05 28.63 -1.12
N GLY A 18 15.26 27.82 -0.40
CA GLY A 18 14.52 28.24 0.79
C GLY A 18 13.43 29.29 0.54
N GLY A 19 12.64 29.54 1.58
CA GLY A 19 11.53 30.49 1.51
C GLY A 19 10.20 29.82 1.19
N GLN A 20 9.28 30.58 0.60
CA GLN A 20 8.01 30.07 0.12
C GLN A 20 8.01 30.16 -1.41
N ASP A 21 8.06 29.02 -2.08
CA ASP A 21 8.27 28.96 -3.53
C ASP A 21 7.05 28.36 -4.22
N TRP A 22 6.64 28.96 -5.32
CA TRP A 22 5.58 28.45 -6.21
C TRP A 22 6.16 28.29 -7.62
N LEU A 23 6.29 27.05 -8.06
CA LEU A 23 6.80 26.69 -9.38
C LEU A 23 5.72 25.92 -10.13
N GLN A 24 5.34 26.41 -11.31
CA GLN A 24 4.36 25.75 -12.17
C GLN A 24 4.87 25.67 -13.60
N THR A 25 4.70 24.51 -14.22
CA THR A 25 4.95 24.33 -15.66
C THR A 25 3.82 23.54 -16.31
N ARG A 26 3.75 23.57 -17.64
CA ARG A 26 2.78 22.82 -18.44
C ARG A 26 3.40 22.31 -19.73
N GLY A 27 3.18 21.04 -20.02
CA GLY A 27 3.68 20.32 -21.18
C GLY A 27 5.20 20.11 -21.15
N GLY A 28 5.72 19.33 -22.10
CA GLY A 28 7.18 19.19 -22.26
C GLY A 28 7.86 18.30 -21.23
N GLN A 29 9.13 18.59 -20.93
CA GLN A 29 9.97 17.84 -20.00
C GLN A 29 10.58 18.79 -18.97
N ASP A 30 10.07 18.76 -17.74
CA ASP A 30 10.31 19.82 -16.77
C ASP A 30 10.93 19.31 -15.47
N TRP A 31 11.92 20.02 -14.95
CA TRP A 31 12.58 19.73 -13.69
C TRP A 31 12.39 20.88 -12.71
N LEU A 32 11.67 20.61 -11.63
CA LEU A 32 11.38 21.55 -10.55
C LEU A 32 12.05 21.08 -9.26
N GLN A 33 12.86 21.94 -8.65
CA GLN A 33 13.50 21.62 -7.37
C GLN A 33 13.41 22.77 -6.37
N THR A 34 13.02 22.47 -5.12
CA THR A 34 13.17 23.39 -3.98
C THR A 34 14.13 22.81 -2.94
N ARG A 35 14.97 23.66 -2.37
CA ARG A 35 15.93 23.28 -1.32
C ARG A 35 15.56 23.95 0.01
N GLY A 36 14.67 23.32 0.75
CA GLY A 36 14.19 23.80 2.05
C GLY A 36 13.01 24.78 1.94
N GLY A 37 12.38 25.10 3.07
CA GLY A 37 11.28 26.05 3.13
C GLY A 37 9.90 25.40 2.94
N GLN A 38 9.01 26.07 2.21
CA GLN A 38 7.72 25.53 1.79
C GLN A 38 7.61 25.69 0.28
N GLY A 39 7.66 24.58 -0.45
CA GLY A 39 7.51 24.56 -1.90
C GLY A 39 6.12 24.13 -2.34
N TRP A 40 5.59 24.78 -3.37
CA TRP A 40 4.51 24.29 -4.22
C TRP A 40 5.07 24.07 -5.62
N LEU A 41 5.21 22.81 -6.03
CA LEU A 41 5.72 22.41 -7.32
C LEU A 41 4.58 21.76 -8.09
N GLN A 42 4.32 22.23 -9.31
CA GLN A 42 3.29 21.68 -10.16
C GLN A 42 3.76 21.52 -11.61
N THR A 43 3.51 20.34 -12.18
CA THR A 43 3.56 20.12 -13.63
C THR A 43 2.18 19.67 -14.12
N GLN A 44 1.88 19.91 -15.40
CA GLN A 44 0.65 19.45 -16.05
C GLN A 44 1.01 18.93 -17.43
N ASP A 45 0.61 17.71 -17.76
CA ASP A 45 0.98 16.99 -18.98
C ASP A 45 2.52 16.84 -19.16
N GLY A 46 2.94 16.00 -20.10
CA GLY A 46 4.36 15.82 -20.41
C GLY A 46 5.09 14.90 -19.42
N GLN A 47 6.35 15.21 -19.11
CA GLN A 47 7.17 14.48 -18.15
C GLN A 47 7.79 15.45 -17.14
N GLY A 48 7.40 15.33 -15.88
CA GLY A 48 7.85 16.19 -14.80
C GLY A 48 8.79 15.46 -13.82
N TRP A 49 9.81 16.17 -13.35
CA TRP A 49 10.66 15.77 -12.23
C TRP A 49 10.55 16.82 -11.13
N LEU A 50 9.79 16.52 -10.08
CA LEU A 50 9.56 17.41 -8.94
C LEU A 50 10.34 16.87 -7.74
N GLN A 51 11.21 17.69 -7.17
CA GLN A 51 12.01 17.30 -6.02
C GLN A 51 12.02 18.36 -4.92
N THR A 52 11.83 17.93 -3.68
CA THR A 52 12.06 18.77 -2.50
C THR A 52 13.02 18.09 -1.52
N GLN A 53 13.89 18.89 -0.91
CA GLN A 53 14.95 18.39 -0.01
C GLN A 53 14.57 18.44 1.49
N GLY A 54 13.47 19.10 1.83
CA GLY A 54 13.04 19.31 3.21
C GLY A 54 12.02 20.43 3.31
N GLY A 55 11.15 20.38 4.32
CA GLY A 55 10.17 21.43 4.54
C GLY A 55 8.75 20.93 4.67
N LYS A 56 7.80 21.80 4.33
CA LYS A 56 6.39 21.43 4.15
C LYS A 56 6.06 21.70 2.69
N ASP A 57 6.00 20.65 1.89
CA ASP A 57 6.01 20.79 0.44
C ASP A 57 4.79 20.13 -0.20
N TRP A 58 4.25 20.79 -1.23
CA TRP A 58 3.20 20.26 -2.10
C TRP A 58 3.79 20.00 -3.48
N LEU A 59 3.76 18.75 -3.93
CA LEU A 59 4.16 18.32 -5.27
C LEU A 59 2.92 17.77 -5.97
N GLN A 60 2.56 18.35 -7.09
CA GLN A 60 1.36 17.99 -7.82
C GLN A 60 1.66 17.77 -9.30
N THR A 61 1.24 16.63 -9.85
CA THR A 61 1.27 16.42 -11.30
C THR A 61 -0.07 15.94 -11.82
N CYS A 62 -0.28 16.04 -13.13
CA CYS A 62 -1.53 15.66 -13.78
C CYS A 62 -1.26 15.20 -15.20
N GLY A 63 -1.45 13.91 -15.46
CA GLY A 63 -1.18 13.31 -16.76
C GLY A 63 0.32 13.12 -16.99
N GLY A 64 0.66 12.32 -18.00
CA GLY A 64 2.05 12.14 -18.38
C GLY A 64 2.77 11.04 -17.60
N GLN A 65 4.09 11.18 -17.50
CA GLN A 65 4.96 10.28 -16.75
C GLN A 65 5.85 11.10 -15.84
N ASP A 66 5.53 11.13 -14.55
CA ASP A 66 6.19 12.04 -13.61
C ASP A 66 6.98 11.33 -12.51
N TRP A 67 7.99 12.02 -11.99
CA TRP A 67 8.77 11.63 -10.82
C TRP A 67 8.64 12.68 -9.74
N LEU A 68 8.03 12.32 -8.61
CA LEU A 68 7.86 13.18 -7.44
C LEU A 68 8.71 12.62 -6.31
N TRP A 69 9.58 13.45 -5.73
CA TRP A 69 10.45 13.05 -4.63
C TRP A 69 10.51 14.09 -3.51
N ALA A 70 10.01 13.73 -2.31
CA ALA A 70 10.26 14.48 -1.09
C ALA A 70 11.29 13.77 -0.20
N CYS A 71 12.41 14.44 0.11
CA CYS A 71 13.49 13.82 0.89
C CYS A 71 13.25 13.84 2.41
N ALA A 72 12.73 14.95 2.92
CA ALA A 72 12.58 15.17 4.36
C ALA A 72 11.37 16.07 4.65
N GLY A 73 10.93 16.08 5.90
CA GLY A 73 9.87 16.97 6.36
C GLY A 73 8.49 16.36 6.15
N HIS A 74 7.53 17.17 5.71
CA HIS A 74 6.15 16.75 5.48
C HIS A 74 5.81 17.08 4.02
N GLY A 75 5.82 16.07 3.18
CA GLY A 75 5.48 16.15 1.76
C GLY A 75 4.04 15.73 1.49
N TRP A 76 3.35 16.51 0.68
CA TRP A 76 2.09 16.11 0.05
C TRP A 76 2.36 15.91 -1.43
N LEU A 77 2.41 14.65 -1.85
CA LEU A 77 2.60 14.25 -3.24
C LEU A 77 1.25 13.82 -3.78
N TRP A 78 0.86 14.38 -4.93
CA TRP A 78 -0.40 14.06 -5.57
C TRP A 78 -0.23 13.93 -7.08
N THR A 79 -0.80 12.86 -7.65
CA THR A 79 -0.93 12.70 -9.10
C THR A 79 -2.36 12.29 -9.49
N ASP A 80 -2.82 12.72 -10.68
CA ASP A 80 -4.20 12.46 -11.14
C ASP A 80 -4.27 11.23 -12.07
N THR A 81 -3.63 11.36 -13.23
CA THR A 81 -3.61 10.38 -14.31
C THR A 81 -2.17 10.19 -14.74
N GLY A 82 -1.85 9.05 -15.36
CA GLY A 82 -0.53 8.85 -15.95
C GLY A 82 0.19 7.62 -15.43
N GLN A 83 1.52 7.67 -15.53
CA GLN A 83 2.42 6.66 -15.00
C GLN A 83 3.51 7.31 -14.15
N ASP A 84 3.31 7.34 -12.83
CA ASP A 84 4.11 8.20 -11.97
C ASP A 84 4.87 7.43 -10.90
N TRP A 85 6.03 7.96 -10.53
CA TRP A 85 6.86 7.48 -9.43
C TRP A 85 6.85 8.50 -8.30
N LEU A 86 6.29 8.13 -7.15
CA LEU A 86 6.26 8.95 -5.96
C LEU A 86 7.16 8.32 -4.90
N GLN A 87 8.16 9.06 -4.44
CA GLN A 87 9.06 8.60 -3.39
C GLN A 87 9.13 9.58 -2.23
N THR A 88 9.06 9.05 -1.01
CA THR A 88 9.45 9.79 0.19
C THR A 88 10.48 9.03 1.03
N LYS A 89 11.33 9.78 1.73
CA LYS A 89 12.48 9.23 2.46
C LYS A 89 12.29 9.24 3.97
N THR A 90 12.01 10.42 4.52
CA THR A 90 11.82 10.61 5.95
C THR A 90 10.73 11.65 6.15
N GLY A 91 9.81 11.40 7.06
CA GLY A 91 8.77 12.39 7.30
C GLY A 91 7.47 11.82 7.82
N GLN A 92 6.46 12.68 7.75
CA GLN A 92 5.07 12.28 7.75
C GLN A 92 4.49 12.80 6.46
N ASP A 93 4.39 11.91 5.48
CA ASP A 93 4.07 12.26 4.12
C ASP A 93 2.68 11.73 3.71
N TRP A 94 2.06 12.43 2.78
CA TRP A 94 0.80 12.03 2.17
C TRP A 94 1.03 11.83 0.67
N LEU A 95 0.92 10.60 0.18
CA LEU A 95 1.12 10.28 -1.24
C LEU A 95 -0.21 9.78 -1.80
N GLN A 96 -0.85 10.57 -2.67
CA GLN A 96 -2.14 10.23 -3.23
C GLN A 96 -2.10 10.13 -4.75
N THR A 97 -2.65 9.06 -5.29
CA THR A 97 -2.89 8.92 -6.73
C THR A 97 -4.38 8.69 -7.00
N LYS A 98 -4.81 8.89 -8.25
CA LYS A 98 -6.22 8.69 -8.64
C LYS A 98 -6.41 7.59 -9.68
N THR A 99 -5.85 7.74 -10.88
CA THR A 99 -6.07 6.80 -12.00
C THR A 99 -4.78 6.59 -12.75
N GLY A 100 -4.54 5.42 -13.31
CA GLY A 100 -3.28 5.14 -14.04
C GLY A 100 -2.46 4.06 -13.37
N GLN A 101 -1.15 4.09 -13.57
CA GLN A 101 -0.23 3.10 -13.05
C GLN A 101 0.89 3.75 -12.26
N HIS A 102 0.93 3.57 -10.94
CA HIS A 102 1.86 4.34 -10.12
C HIS A 102 2.76 3.46 -9.26
N TRP A 103 3.96 3.96 -8.99
CA TRP A 103 4.91 3.36 -8.06
C TRP A 103 5.10 4.31 -6.89
N LEU A 104 4.65 3.90 -5.71
CA LEU A 104 4.77 4.67 -4.48
C LEU A 104 5.75 3.95 -3.54
N GLN A 105 6.75 4.69 -3.06
CA GLN A 105 7.71 4.15 -2.11
C GLN A 105 7.95 5.13 -0.96
N ASN A 106 7.83 4.67 0.29
CA ASN A 106 8.26 5.41 1.47
C ASN A 106 9.28 4.63 2.30
N GLU A 107 10.43 5.25 2.58
CA GLU A 107 11.53 4.59 3.31
C GLU A 107 11.34 4.62 4.84
N ARG A 108 11.02 5.79 5.41
CA ARG A 108 10.82 5.96 6.85
C ARG A 108 9.77 7.02 7.09
N GLY A 109 8.81 6.73 7.96
CA GLY A 109 7.81 7.74 8.28
C GLY A 109 6.51 7.12 8.75
N GLN A 110 5.59 7.98 9.17
CA GLN A 110 4.19 7.60 9.32
C GLN A 110 3.46 8.22 8.15
N ASP A 111 3.28 7.43 7.11
CA ASP A 111 2.85 7.92 5.82
C ASP A 111 1.47 7.36 5.46
N TRP A 112 0.69 8.19 4.78
CA TRP A 112 -0.64 7.86 4.30
C TRP A 112 -0.63 7.78 2.78
N LEU A 113 -0.90 6.58 2.26
CA LEU A 113 -0.77 6.26 0.83
C LEU A 113 -2.13 5.78 0.26
N PRO A 114 -3.08 6.69 -0.01
CA PRO A 114 -4.35 6.35 -0.62
C PRO A 114 -4.26 6.41 -2.14
N THR A 115 -4.52 5.31 -2.81
CA THR A 115 -4.74 5.29 -4.26
C THR A 115 -6.22 5.05 -4.56
N LYS A 116 -6.67 5.47 -5.74
CA LYS A 116 -8.07 5.20 -6.15
C LYS A 116 -8.13 4.02 -7.08
N ARG A 117 -8.33 4.27 -8.38
CA ARG A 117 -8.42 3.24 -9.40
C ARG A 117 -7.07 3.07 -10.08
N GLY A 118 -6.70 1.88 -10.52
CA GLY A 118 -5.52 1.76 -11.38
C GLY A 118 -4.78 0.46 -11.19
N GLN A 119 -3.48 0.52 -11.47
CA GLN A 119 -2.55 -0.55 -11.13
C GLN A 119 -1.38 0.06 -10.38
N ASP A 120 -1.36 -0.12 -9.07
CA ASP A 120 -0.42 0.60 -8.21
C ASP A 120 0.49 -0.36 -7.46
N TRP A 121 1.77 0.00 -7.37
CA TRP A 121 2.77 -0.68 -6.55
C TRP A 121 3.14 0.22 -5.38
N LEU A 122 2.78 -0.17 -4.16
CA LEU A 122 3.02 0.61 -2.96
C LEU A 122 3.94 -0.18 -2.03
N GLN A 123 5.08 0.42 -1.67
CA GLN A 123 6.05 -0.21 -0.78
C GLN A 123 6.46 0.70 0.38
N THR A 124 6.31 0.18 1.60
CA THR A 124 6.81 0.83 2.82
C THR A 124 7.90 0.01 3.48
N TRP A 125 8.94 0.69 3.98
CA TRP A 125 10.12 0.01 4.54
C TRP A 125 10.07 -0.16 6.07
N THR A 126 9.71 0.90 6.79
CA THR A 126 9.71 0.88 8.26
C THR A 126 8.62 1.79 8.83
N TRP A 127 8.26 1.54 10.09
CA TRP A 127 7.31 2.30 10.91
C TRP A 127 5.83 1.93 10.69
N HIS A 128 4.91 2.83 10.98
CA HIS A 128 3.48 2.56 10.90
C HIS A 128 2.96 3.16 9.61
N SER A 129 2.54 2.30 8.69
CA SER A 129 2.08 2.72 7.37
C SER A 129 0.57 2.51 7.24
N TRP A 130 -0.11 3.42 6.54
CA TRP A 130 -1.49 3.22 6.13
C TRP A 130 -1.57 3.23 4.60
N LEU A 131 -1.87 2.07 4.04
CA LEU A 131 -2.03 1.82 2.60
C LEU A 131 -3.50 1.52 2.33
N GLN A 132 -4.13 2.31 1.45
CA GLN A 132 -5.54 2.12 1.10
C GLN A 132 -5.76 2.29 -0.40
N THR A 133 -6.44 1.35 -1.05
CA THR A 133 -6.75 1.43 -2.50
C THR A 133 -8.24 1.22 -2.72
N GLN A 134 -8.85 1.97 -3.66
CA GLN A 134 -10.30 1.90 -3.95
C GLN A 134 -10.64 0.90 -5.07
N GLY A 135 -9.64 0.48 -5.85
CA GLY A 135 -9.63 -0.80 -6.50
C GLY A 135 -8.93 -0.83 -7.86
N GLY A 136 -8.82 -2.01 -8.45
CA GLY A 136 -7.99 -2.21 -9.63
C GLY A 136 -7.14 -3.45 -9.46
N GLN A 137 -5.84 -3.37 -9.74
CA GLN A 137 -4.91 -4.44 -9.39
C GLN A 137 -3.75 -3.84 -8.63
N GLU A 138 -3.68 -4.07 -7.33
CA GLU A 138 -2.69 -3.40 -6.50
C GLU A 138 -1.70 -4.36 -5.83
N TRP A 139 -0.46 -3.88 -5.68
CA TRP A 139 0.61 -4.59 -4.98
C TRP A 139 1.06 -3.75 -3.78
N LEU A 140 0.62 -4.15 -2.59
CA LEU A 140 0.91 -3.47 -1.33
C LEU A 140 1.92 -4.29 -0.54
N GLN A 141 3.06 -3.71 -0.21
CA GLN A 141 4.09 -4.37 0.59
C GLN A 141 4.56 -3.48 1.73
N THR A 142 4.62 -4.02 2.94
CA THR A 142 5.29 -3.40 4.08
C THR A 142 6.37 -4.30 4.65
N TRP A 143 7.49 -3.70 5.04
CA TRP A 143 8.64 -4.46 5.54
C TRP A 143 8.66 -4.64 7.05
N ARG A 144 8.49 -3.56 7.81
CA ARG A 144 8.62 -3.58 9.27
C ARG A 144 7.68 -2.58 9.93
N GLY A 145 6.90 -3.05 10.89
CA GLY A 145 6.22 -2.17 11.84
C GLY A 145 4.79 -2.58 12.12
N LYS A 146 3.91 -1.60 12.30
CA LYS A 146 2.48 -1.81 12.56
C LYS A 146 1.73 -1.18 11.41
N ASP A 147 1.34 -1.99 10.45
CA ASP A 147 0.90 -1.51 9.15
C ASP A 147 -0.54 -1.90 8.87
N TRP A 148 -1.29 -0.98 8.27
CA TRP A 148 -2.65 -1.20 7.79
C TRP A 148 -2.65 -1.19 6.26
N LEU A 149 -3.06 -2.31 5.66
CA LEU A 149 -3.18 -2.50 4.22
C LEU A 149 -4.65 -2.81 3.94
N GLN A 150 -5.32 -1.96 3.16
CA GLN A 150 -6.72 -2.14 2.80
C GLN A 150 -6.97 -1.95 1.32
N THR A 151 -7.68 -2.87 0.70
CA THR A 151 -8.18 -2.71 -0.67
C THR A 151 -9.69 -2.95 -0.71
N TRP A 152 -10.42 -2.19 -1.52
CA TRP A 152 -11.89 -2.26 -1.59
C TRP A 152 -12.40 -3.08 -2.79
N GLY A 153 -11.55 -3.40 -3.76
CA GLY A 153 -12.02 -4.06 -4.97
C GLY A 153 -10.89 -4.43 -5.92
N GLY A 154 -10.93 -5.59 -6.54
CA GLY A 154 -9.98 -5.89 -7.61
C GLY A 154 -9.30 -7.24 -7.49
N GLN A 155 -8.05 -7.31 -7.94
CA GLN A 155 -7.19 -8.46 -7.73
C GLN A 155 -5.91 -7.95 -7.08
N ASP A 156 -5.79 -8.14 -5.77
CA ASP A 156 -4.79 -7.43 -5.00
C ASP A 156 -3.77 -8.37 -4.32
N TRP A 157 -2.54 -7.90 -4.18
CA TRP A 157 -1.46 -8.59 -3.48
C TRP A 157 -1.04 -7.77 -2.28
N LEU A 158 -1.34 -8.24 -1.08
CA LEU A 158 -0.98 -7.59 0.18
C LEU A 158 0.07 -8.42 0.91
N TRP A 159 1.19 -7.79 1.26
CA TRP A 159 2.27 -8.45 1.97
C TRP A 159 2.81 -7.62 3.14
N ALA A 160 2.47 -8.01 4.37
CA ALA A 160 3.16 -7.51 5.56
C ALA A 160 4.30 -8.45 5.98
N CYS A 161 5.50 -7.92 6.17
CA CYS A 161 6.65 -8.77 6.50
C CYS A 161 6.83 -8.95 8.01
N VAL A 162 7.34 -7.96 8.73
CA VAL A 162 7.70 -8.10 10.14
C VAL A 162 6.88 -7.13 10.99
N GLY A 163 6.29 -7.63 12.07
CA GLY A 163 5.59 -6.80 13.05
C GLY A 163 4.12 -7.15 13.14
N ARG A 164 3.23 -6.15 13.15
CA ARG A 164 1.78 -6.36 13.16
C ARG A 164 1.19 -5.82 11.88
N GLY A 165 0.70 -6.70 11.01
CA GLY A 165 -0.04 -6.31 9.82
C GLY A 165 -1.55 -6.44 10.05
N TRP A 166 -2.30 -5.45 9.62
CA TRP A 166 -3.74 -5.56 9.36
C TRP A 166 -3.92 -5.53 7.86
N LEU A 167 -4.28 -6.68 7.27
CA LEU A 167 -4.54 -6.83 5.85
C LEU A 167 -6.04 -7.07 5.68
N TRP A 168 -6.71 -6.20 4.94
CA TRP A 168 -8.12 -6.31 4.65
C TRP A 168 -8.40 -6.11 3.16
N THR A 169 -9.07 -7.06 2.53
CA THR A 169 -9.66 -6.89 1.19
C THR A 169 -11.16 -7.09 1.22
N GLU A 170 -11.91 -6.32 0.43
CA GLU A 170 -13.38 -6.40 0.40
C GLU A 170 -13.87 -7.33 -0.72
N ILE A 171 -13.69 -6.97 -1.98
CA ILE A 171 -14.22 -7.72 -3.13
C ILE A 171 -13.08 -8.06 -4.07
N GLY A 172 -12.86 -9.33 -4.41
CA GLY A 172 -11.79 -9.61 -5.34
C GLY A 172 -11.34 -11.04 -5.46
N GLN A 173 -10.20 -11.20 -6.11
CA GLN A 173 -9.39 -12.41 -5.97
C GLN A 173 -8.07 -11.95 -5.39
N ASP A 174 -7.88 -12.14 -4.09
CA ASP A 174 -6.81 -11.45 -3.38
C ASP A 174 -5.76 -12.41 -2.80
N TRP A 175 -4.52 -11.95 -2.72
CA TRP A 175 -3.40 -12.68 -2.14
C TRP A 175 -2.87 -11.93 -0.93
N LEU A 176 -3.14 -12.44 0.26
CA LEU A 176 -2.69 -11.86 1.52
C LEU A 176 -1.60 -12.76 2.10
N GLN A 177 -0.42 -12.19 2.32
CA GLN A 177 0.69 -12.90 2.94
C GLN A 177 1.27 -12.14 4.12
N THR A 178 1.53 -12.86 5.22
CA THR A 178 2.35 -12.33 6.32
C THR A 178 3.59 -13.18 6.59
N LYS A 179 4.62 -12.62 7.24
CA LYS A 179 5.79 -13.42 7.67
C LYS A 179 5.84 -13.60 9.18
N THR A 180 6.19 -12.56 9.93
CA THR A 180 6.51 -12.72 11.34
C THR A 180 5.78 -11.71 12.20
N GLY A 181 5.06 -12.18 13.21
CA GLY A 181 4.55 -11.33 14.27
C GLY A 181 3.11 -11.65 14.65
N GLN A 182 2.28 -10.64 14.79
CA GLN A 182 0.88 -10.78 15.20
C GLN A 182 0.01 -10.08 14.17
N ASP A 183 -0.56 -10.85 13.26
CA ASP A 183 -1.20 -10.29 12.08
C ASP A 183 -2.71 -10.59 12.03
N TRP A 184 -3.47 -9.69 11.41
CA TRP A 184 -4.88 -9.84 11.10
C TRP A 184 -5.03 -9.87 9.58
N LEU A 185 -5.60 -10.95 9.06
CA LEU A 185 -5.92 -11.09 7.65
C LEU A 185 -7.44 -11.26 7.54
N TRP A 186 -8.07 -10.40 6.75
CA TRP A 186 -9.52 -10.38 6.56
C TRP A 186 -9.85 -10.22 5.08
N THR A 187 -10.65 -11.14 4.53
CA THR A 187 -11.18 -11.01 3.17
C THR A 187 -12.69 -11.19 3.18
N GLU A 188 -13.47 -10.42 2.42
CA GLU A 188 -14.94 -10.51 2.47
C GLU A 188 -15.59 -11.35 1.38
N ILE A 189 -15.41 -11.02 0.11
CA ILE A 189 -16.09 -11.68 -1.00
C ILE A 189 -15.06 -11.95 -2.08
N GLY A 190 -14.85 -13.21 -2.41
CA GLY A 190 -13.81 -13.48 -3.38
C GLY A 190 -13.40 -14.92 -3.56
N GLN A 191 -12.28 -15.08 -4.24
CA GLN A 191 -11.51 -16.31 -4.20
C GLN A 191 -10.13 -15.92 -3.71
N ASP A 192 -9.87 -16.14 -2.42
CA ASP A 192 -8.74 -15.50 -1.77
C ASP A 192 -7.66 -16.50 -1.35
N TRP A 193 -6.41 -16.07 -1.37
CA TRP A 193 -5.26 -16.83 -0.91
C TRP A 193 -4.63 -16.16 0.30
N LEU A 194 -4.79 -16.77 1.47
CA LEU A 194 -4.21 -16.28 2.71
C LEU A 194 -3.06 -17.19 3.15
N GLN A 195 -1.89 -16.62 3.39
CA GLN A 195 -0.75 -17.36 3.94
C GLN A 195 -0.10 -16.60 5.10
N THR A 196 0.02 -17.25 6.25
CA THR A 196 0.85 -16.77 7.35
C THR A 196 2.11 -17.62 7.51
N LYS A 197 3.15 -17.09 8.18
CA LYS A 197 4.36 -17.88 8.50
C LYS A 197 4.52 -18.16 9.99
N THR A 198 5.10 -17.26 10.75
CA THR A 198 5.43 -17.49 12.16
C THR A 198 4.75 -16.42 13.00
N GLY A 199 3.90 -16.79 13.95
CA GLY A 199 3.20 -15.74 14.67
C GLY A 199 2.03 -16.19 15.50
N GLN A 200 1.29 -15.20 15.98
CA GLN A 200 -0.08 -15.41 16.45
C GLN A 200 -0.99 -14.61 15.53
N ASP A 201 -1.64 -15.30 14.60
CA ASP A 201 -2.37 -14.64 13.52
C ASP A 201 -3.88 -14.89 13.65
N TRP A 202 -4.67 -13.90 13.27
CA TRP A 202 -6.12 -13.97 13.17
C TRP A 202 -6.51 -13.90 11.70
N LEU A 203 -7.15 -14.95 11.22
CA LEU A 203 -7.59 -15.05 9.84
C LEU A 203 -9.12 -15.13 9.82
N TRP A 204 -9.72 -14.35 8.93
CA TRP A 204 -11.12 -14.41 8.61
C TRP A 204 -11.30 -14.37 7.10
N THR A 205 -12.02 -15.34 6.55
CA THR A 205 -12.48 -15.27 5.16
C THR A 205 -13.99 -15.30 5.11
N GLY A 206 -14.54 -14.50 4.19
CA GLY A 206 -15.96 -14.36 4.00
C GLY A 206 -16.50 -15.36 3.00
N ARG A 207 -17.32 -14.89 2.05
CA ARG A 207 -17.96 -15.77 1.07
C ARG A 207 -17.02 -15.99 -0.09
N GLY A 208 -16.77 -17.24 -0.45
CA GLY A 208 -15.80 -17.47 -1.50
C GLY A 208 -15.34 -18.90 -1.68
N GLN A 209 -14.30 -19.03 -2.49
CA GLN A 209 -13.50 -20.25 -2.54
C GLN A 209 -12.10 -19.87 -2.08
N ASP A 210 -11.77 -20.16 -0.83
CA ASP A 210 -10.57 -19.60 -0.22
C ASP A 210 -9.48 -20.66 0.00
N TRP A 211 -8.23 -20.26 -0.16
CA TRP A 211 -7.05 -21.09 0.11
C TRP A 211 -6.26 -20.50 1.25
N LEU A 212 -6.21 -21.24 2.36
CA LEU A 212 -5.57 -20.79 3.57
C LEU A 212 -4.41 -21.70 3.93
N GLN A 213 -3.22 -21.13 4.04
CA GLN A 213 -2.03 -21.82 4.52
C GLN A 213 -1.49 -21.14 5.78
N ILE A 214 -1.78 -21.77 6.92
CA ILE A 214 -1.27 -21.36 8.22
C ILE A 214 -0.03 -22.22 8.51
N LYS A 215 1.08 -21.57 8.85
CA LYS A 215 2.32 -22.30 9.17
C LYS A 215 2.46 -22.49 10.66
N THR A 216 3.45 -21.89 11.30
CA THR A 216 3.78 -22.19 12.70
C THR A 216 3.28 -21.09 13.60
N GLY A 217 2.69 -21.42 14.75
CA GLY A 217 2.20 -20.37 15.63
C GLY A 217 1.02 -20.79 16.50
N GLN A 218 0.33 -19.78 17.03
CA GLN A 218 -0.99 -19.97 17.63
C GLN A 218 -1.97 -19.11 16.85
N ASN A 219 -2.77 -19.73 15.99
CA ASN A 219 -3.58 -19.00 15.04
C ASN A 219 -5.07 -19.21 15.32
N SER A 220 -5.86 -18.18 15.02
CA SER A 220 -7.32 -18.26 15.07
C SER A 220 -7.83 -18.09 13.66
N LEU A 221 -8.50 -19.11 13.12
CA LEU A 221 -9.10 -19.05 11.81
C LEU A 221 -10.62 -19.20 11.88
N GLN A 222 -11.31 -18.31 11.19
CA GLN A 222 -12.71 -18.46 10.84
C GLN A 222 -12.93 -18.35 9.33
N THR A 223 -13.65 -19.29 8.73
CA THR A 223 -14.18 -19.13 7.36
C THR A 223 -15.71 -19.04 7.38
N LYS A 224 -16.30 -18.41 6.37
CA LYS A 224 -17.76 -18.37 6.16
C LYS A 224 -18.15 -19.33 5.04
N ALA A 225 -19.33 -19.12 4.45
CA ALA A 225 -19.88 -20.02 3.46
C ALA A 225 -19.00 -20.04 2.20
N GLY A 226 -18.53 -21.22 1.82
CA GLY A 226 -17.61 -21.31 0.71
C GLY A 226 -17.20 -22.73 0.35
N GLN A 227 -16.20 -22.83 -0.51
CA GLN A 227 -15.45 -24.06 -0.71
C GLN A 227 -14.01 -23.76 -0.33
N ASP A 228 -13.64 -24.08 0.91
CA ASP A 228 -12.38 -23.61 1.46
C ASP A 228 -11.35 -24.73 1.57
N TRP A 229 -10.10 -24.43 1.20
CA TRP A 229 -8.95 -25.31 1.36
C TRP A 229 -8.05 -24.77 2.46
N LEU A 230 -7.90 -25.55 3.51
CA LEU A 230 -7.20 -25.15 4.70
C LEU A 230 -6.06 -26.12 5.00
N GLN A 231 -4.84 -25.58 5.02
CA GLN A 231 -3.65 -26.30 5.43
C GLN A 231 -3.05 -25.65 6.68
N THR A 232 -2.98 -26.40 7.78
CA THR A 232 -2.26 -25.99 8.99
C THR A 232 -0.99 -26.82 9.18
N ARG A 233 0.01 -26.22 9.84
CA ARG A 233 1.22 -26.91 10.31
C ARG A 233 1.31 -26.83 11.83
N ARG A 234 2.40 -27.33 12.40
CA ARG A 234 2.70 -27.30 13.84
C ARG A 234 2.30 -25.98 14.51
N GLY A 235 1.35 -26.05 15.43
CA GLY A 235 0.85 -24.89 16.16
C GLY A 235 -0.27 -25.28 17.12
N GLN A 236 -0.66 -24.34 17.98
CA GLN A 236 -1.89 -24.45 18.75
C GLN A 236 -2.92 -23.55 18.08
N ASP A 237 -3.64 -24.12 17.12
CA ASP A 237 -4.58 -23.38 16.30
C ASP A 237 -6.03 -23.64 16.76
N TRP A 238 -6.85 -22.60 16.69
CA TRP A 238 -8.30 -22.66 16.81
C TRP A 238 -8.93 -22.44 15.44
N LEU A 239 -9.80 -23.36 15.02
CA LEU A 239 -10.36 -23.34 13.67
C LEU A 239 -11.87 -23.53 13.70
N GLN A 240 -12.57 -22.62 13.04
CA GLN A 240 -14.01 -22.70 12.80
C GLN A 240 -14.28 -22.49 11.31
N THR A 241 -14.86 -23.47 10.65
CA THR A 241 -15.44 -23.29 9.32
C THR A 241 -16.96 -23.28 9.44
N CYS A 242 -17.64 -22.46 8.64
CA CYS A 242 -19.08 -22.26 8.76
C CYS A 242 -19.78 -22.38 7.41
N GLY A 243 -20.45 -23.51 7.20
CA GLY A 243 -21.20 -23.79 5.98
C GLY A 243 -20.32 -23.99 4.74
N GLY A 244 -20.85 -24.65 3.71
CA GLY A 244 -20.06 -24.95 2.51
C GLY A 244 -19.40 -26.34 2.54
N GLN A 245 -18.45 -26.56 1.62
CA GLN A 245 -17.69 -27.81 1.52
C GLN A 245 -16.21 -27.51 1.71
N ASP A 246 -15.68 -27.86 2.87
CA ASP A 246 -14.31 -27.48 3.25
C ASP A 246 -13.37 -28.69 3.26
N TRP A 247 -12.13 -28.45 2.89
CA TRP A 247 -11.04 -29.43 2.94
C TRP A 247 -9.97 -28.97 3.93
N LEU A 248 -9.83 -29.71 5.03
CA LEU A 248 -8.82 -29.48 6.04
C LEU A 248 -7.68 -30.51 5.96
N GLN A 249 -6.45 -30.03 5.82
CA GLN A 249 -5.23 -30.82 5.97
C GLN A 249 -4.39 -30.29 7.14
N THR A 250 -4.19 -31.10 8.17
CA THR A 250 -3.25 -30.81 9.25
C THR A 250 -1.94 -31.57 9.04
N LYS A 251 -0.80 -30.89 9.18
CA LYS A 251 0.52 -31.53 9.27
C LYS A 251 1.10 -31.24 10.65
N ASP A 252 1.14 -32.26 11.50
CA ASP A 252 1.72 -32.23 12.85
C ASP A 252 1.00 -31.34 13.89
N ALA A 253 -0.27 -30.99 13.67
CA ALA A 253 -1.08 -30.18 14.59
C ALA A 253 -2.32 -30.94 15.08
N TRP A 254 -2.59 -30.88 16.39
CA TRP A 254 -3.90 -31.19 16.95
C TRP A 254 -4.60 -29.87 17.27
N PRO A 255 -5.62 -29.45 16.51
CA PRO A 255 -6.36 -28.23 16.83
C PRO A 255 -7.11 -28.43 18.14
N MET A 256 -7.00 -27.48 19.08
CA MET A 256 -7.66 -27.60 20.40
C MET A 256 -9.16 -27.26 20.37
N GLY A 257 -9.73 -27.09 19.18
CA GLY A 257 -11.16 -26.93 18.97
C GLY A 257 -11.43 -26.95 17.48
N LEU A 258 -12.03 -28.03 17.00
CA LEU A 258 -12.49 -28.17 15.63
C LEU A 258 -14.01 -28.27 15.75
N ALA A 259 -14.69 -27.14 15.62
CA ALA A 259 -16.15 -27.08 15.60
C ALA A 259 -16.58 -26.85 14.16
N ALA A 260 -16.74 -27.95 13.42
CA ALA A 260 -17.52 -27.95 12.19
C ALA A 260 -19.00 -27.90 12.59
N ILE A 261 -19.70 -26.83 12.24
CA ILE A 261 -21.17 -26.73 12.38
C ILE A 261 -21.76 -26.42 11.01
#